data_AF-A0A8J4X546-F1
#
_entry.id   AF-A0A8J4X546-F1
#
_cell.length_a   1.000
_cell.length_b   1.000
_cell.length_c   1.000
_cell.angle_alpha   90.00
_cell.angle_beta   90.00
_cell.angle_gamma   90.00
#
_symmetry.space_group_name_H-M   'P 1'
#
loop_
_entity.id
_entity.type
_entity.pdbx_description
1 polymer ?
#
loop_
_entity_poly.entity_id
_entity_poly.type
_entity_poly.pdbx_seq_one_letter_code
_entity_poly.pdbx_strand_id
1 'polypeptide(L)'
;VRKPMICCNHHVFCAACIELWLQKCSQCPTCRVPITPENPCREIIGATNEGESSESHSVRKHLRKTRGELLLREYEDELEVLLKENEELKSRSVTLESQLKASLTPAAPRPSPSHTLPDSALLEESANKLRAASELYQRVQEDVDKLRDANKALRSQNVDLVQENLRLRAEVESRSPQ
;
A
#
# COMPACT_ATOMS: atom_id res chain seq x y z
N VAL A 1 3.39 28.44 -15.05
CA VAL A 1 4.59 29.30 -15.18
C VAL A 1 5.53 28.65 -16.19
N ARG A 2 5.94 29.35 -17.25
CA ARG A 2 6.94 28.82 -18.21
C ARG A 2 8.33 28.99 -17.57
N LYS A 3 9.10 27.91 -17.45
CA LYS A 3 10.46 27.87 -16.86
C LYS A 3 10.54 28.43 -15.42
N PRO A 4 10.12 27.65 -14.40
CA PRO A 4 10.25 28.05 -13.01
C PRO A 4 11.72 27.97 -12.54
N MET A 5 12.19 29.03 -11.89
CA MET A 5 13.51 29.15 -11.29
C MET A 5 13.39 29.17 -9.76
N ILE A 6 14.36 28.58 -9.06
CA ILE A 6 14.45 28.54 -7.60
C ILE A 6 15.71 29.23 -7.11
N CYS A 7 15.62 30.03 -6.04
CA CYS A 7 16.81 30.47 -5.33
C CYS A 7 17.31 29.39 -4.35
N CYS A 8 18.41 29.67 -3.63
CA CYS A 8 19.03 28.76 -2.67
C CYS A 8 18.12 28.31 -1.52
N ASN A 9 17.10 29.11 -1.20
CA ASN A 9 16.13 28.82 -0.15
C ASN A 9 14.79 28.31 -0.73
N HIS A 10 14.78 27.89 -2.00
CA HIS A 10 13.66 27.23 -2.69
C HIS A 10 12.45 28.12 -3.03
N HIS A 11 12.66 29.43 -3.08
CA HIS A 11 11.70 30.43 -3.54
C HIS A 11 11.49 30.32 -5.05
N VAL A 12 10.25 30.14 -5.51
CA VAL A 12 9.96 29.85 -6.92
C VAL A 12 9.56 31.12 -7.68
N PHE A 13 10.23 31.39 -8.80
CA PHE A 13 9.95 32.53 -9.66
C PHE A 13 9.79 32.11 -11.11
N CYS A 14 9.13 32.93 -11.92
CA CYS A 14 9.24 32.81 -13.38
C CYS A 14 10.64 33.25 -13.83
N ALA A 15 11.27 32.55 -14.78
CA ALA A 15 12.61 32.90 -15.27
C ALA A 15 12.72 34.38 -15.70
N ALA A 16 11.77 34.85 -16.51
CA ALA A 16 11.75 36.25 -16.96
C ALA A 16 11.62 37.26 -15.81
N CYS A 17 10.87 36.90 -14.76
CA CYS A 17 10.60 37.76 -13.62
C CYS A 17 11.85 37.92 -12.75
N ILE A 18 12.53 36.80 -12.47
CA ILE A 18 13.72 36.81 -11.63
C ILE A 18 14.92 37.41 -12.38
N GLU A 19 15.04 37.22 -13.69
CA GLU A 19 16.07 37.86 -14.51
C GLU A 19 15.95 39.39 -14.50
N LEU A 20 14.74 39.93 -14.71
CA LEU A 20 14.48 41.38 -14.65
C LEU A 20 14.79 41.98 -13.28
N TRP A 21 14.53 41.23 -12.21
CA TRP A 21 14.85 41.65 -10.84
C TRP A 21 16.36 41.69 -10.60
N LEU A 22 17.07 40.62 -10.97
CA LEU A 22 18.50 40.48 -10.75
C LEU A 22 19.35 41.51 -11.52
N GLN A 23 18.79 42.15 -12.56
CA GLN A 23 19.41 43.31 -13.20
C GLN A 23 19.55 44.54 -12.28
N LYS A 24 18.66 44.69 -11.29
CA LYS A 24 18.61 45.86 -10.39
C LYS A 24 19.00 45.54 -8.96
N CYS A 25 18.76 44.32 -8.51
CA CYS A 25 19.04 43.87 -7.15
C CYS A 25 19.52 42.42 -7.16
N SER A 26 20.76 42.18 -6.73
CA SER A 26 21.38 40.85 -6.64
C SER A 26 20.95 40.07 -5.38
N GLN A 27 19.71 40.23 -4.94
CA GLN A 27 19.16 39.54 -3.76
C GLN A 27 17.87 38.84 -4.16
N CYS A 28 17.57 37.71 -3.54
CA CYS A 28 16.28 37.07 -3.69
C CYS A 28 15.16 38.07 -3.32
N PRO A 29 14.11 38.25 -4.16
CA PRO A 29 12.99 39.14 -3.87
C PRO A 29 12.37 38.93 -2.49
N THR A 30 12.42 37.70 -1.97
CA THR A 30 11.70 37.39 -0.73
C THR A 30 12.56 37.00 0.47
N CYS A 31 13.59 36.14 0.35
CA CYS A 31 14.49 35.93 1.50
C CYS A 31 15.61 36.97 1.61
N ARG A 32 15.79 37.83 0.60
CA ARG A 32 16.86 38.85 0.53
C ARG A 32 18.28 38.27 0.61
N VAL A 33 18.44 36.95 0.53
CA VAL A 33 19.76 36.32 0.44
C VAL A 33 20.43 36.74 -0.86
N PRO A 34 21.71 37.11 -0.84
CA PRO A 34 22.46 37.45 -2.04
C PRO A 34 22.48 36.30 -3.05
N ILE A 35 22.20 36.62 -4.31
CA ILE A 35 22.33 35.72 -5.45
C ILE A 35 23.68 36.00 -6.09
N THR A 36 24.61 35.06 -5.96
CA THR A 36 25.98 35.15 -6.47
C THR A 36 26.26 33.98 -7.43
N PRO A 37 27.37 33.99 -8.20
CA PRO A 37 27.73 32.85 -9.04
C PRO A 37 27.88 31.53 -8.28
N GLU A 38 28.29 31.58 -7.01
CA GLU A 38 28.40 30.42 -6.11
C GLU A 38 27.02 29.95 -5.64
N ASN A 39 26.04 30.85 -5.64
CA ASN A 39 24.68 30.61 -5.19
C ASN A 39 23.61 31.16 -6.17
N PRO A 40 23.55 30.62 -7.41
CA PRO A 40 22.68 31.15 -8.45
C PRO A 40 21.23 30.67 -8.28
N CYS A 41 20.30 31.38 -8.91
CA CYS A 41 18.96 30.82 -9.15
C CYS A 41 19.06 29.68 -10.18
N ARG A 42 18.39 28.56 -9.92
CA ARG A 42 18.45 27.32 -10.73
C ARG A 42 17.09 26.95 -11.28
N GLU A 43 17.01 26.29 -12.42
CA GLU A 43 15.74 25.78 -12.94
C GLU A 43 15.26 24.57 -12.11
N ILE A 44 13.95 24.43 -11.91
CA ILE A 44 13.38 23.23 -11.27
C ILE A 44 13.46 22.05 -12.24
N ILE A 45 14.42 21.15 -11.99
CA ILE A 45 14.59 19.92 -12.76
C ILE A 45 13.40 18.99 -12.47
N GLY A 46 12.67 18.56 -13.51
CA GLY A 46 11.55 17.63 -13.40
C GLY A 46 10.16 18.27 -13.36
N ALA A 47 10.05 19.60 -13.24
CA ALA A 47 8.86 20.30 -13.74
C ALA A 47 8.82 20.07 -15.25
N THR A 48 7.67 19.69 -15.80
CA THR A 48 7.48 19.37 -17.23
C THR A 48 7.99 20.52 -18.11
N ASN A 49 9.27 20.49 -18.45
CA ASN A 49 9.84 21.34 -19.46
C ASN A 49 9.43 20.69 -20.78
N GLU A 50 8.44 21.30 -21.43
CA GLU A 50 8.22 21.08 -22.86
C GLU A 50 9.41 21.61 -23.69
N GLY A 51 10.44 22.16 -23.05
CA GLY A 51 11.75 22.42 -23.63
C GLY A 51 12.75 21.31 -23.30
N GLU A 52 13.32 20.69 -24.34
CA GLU A 52 14.59 19.96 -24.30
C GLU A 52 14.60 18.61 -23.56
N SER A 53 13.71 17.69 -23.96
CA SER A 53 14.15 16.28 -24.02
C SER A 53 14.13 15.86 -25.48
N SER A 54 15.25 15.30 -25.96
CA SER A 54 15.46 14.83 -27.34
C SER A 54 14.48 13.74 -27.79
N GLU A 55 13.58 13.29 -26.91
CA GLU A 55 12.54 12.34 -27.24
C GLU A 55 11.37 13.02 -27.93
N SER A 56 11.14 12.62 -29.18
CA SER A 56 9.98 13.05 -29.96
C SER A 56 8.69 12.86 -29.15
N HIS A 57 7.76 13.82 -29.27
CA HIS A 57 6.43 13.76 -28.64
C HIS A 57 5.71 12.41 -28.84
N SER A 58 5.93 11.77 -30.01
CA SER A 58 5.45 10.42 -30.31
C SER A 58 5.97 9.34 -29.33
N VAL A 59 7.26 9.38 -28.99
CA VAL A 59 7.90 8.42 -28.07
C VAL A 59 7.30 8.56 -26.67
N ARG A 60 7.18 9.79 -26.16
CA ARG A 60 6.56 10.02 -24.84
C ARG A 60 5.10 9.57 -24.78
N LYS A 61 4.33 9.81 -25.85
CA LYS A 61 2.96 9.32 -25.97
C LYS A 61 2.91 7.80 -25.96
N HIS A 62 3.81 7.15 -26.69
CA HIS A 62 3.92 5.70 -26.73
C HIS A 62 4.26 5.12 -25.35
N LEU A 63 5.28 5.65 -24.68
CA LEU A 63 5.67 5.22 -23.33
C LEU A 63 4.54 5.35 -22.31
N ARG A 64 3.78 6.46 -22.33
CA ARG A 64 2.60 6.62 -21.46
C ARG A 64 1.53 5.58 -21.76
N LYS A 65 1.27 5.29 -23.04
CA LYS A 65 0.30 4.27 -23.46
C LYS A 65 0.75 2.88 -23.00
N THR A 66 1.99 2.49 -23.28
CA THR A 66 2.56 1.20 -22.88
C THR A 66 2.54 1.01 -21.37
N ARG A 67 2.88 2.05 -20.60
CA ARG A 67 2.79 2.01 -19.13
C ARG A 67 1.36 1.73 -18.67
N GLY A 68 0.37 2.39 -19.28
CA GLY A 68 -1.04 2.15 -18.97
C GLY A 68 -1.49 0.74 -19.32
N GLU A 69 -1.06 0.21 -20.46
CA GLU A 69 -1.38 -1.16 -20.91
C GLU A 69 -0.76 -2.24 -20.00
N LEU A 70 0.48 -2.04 -19.55
CA LEU A 70 1.12 -2.96 -18.60
C LEU A 70 0.40 -2.97 -17.25
N LEU A 71 0.09 -1.80 -16.71
CA LEU A 71 -0.63 -1.67 -15.45
C LEU A 71 -2.03 -2.29 -15.53
N LEU A 72 -2.74 -2.08 -16.65
CA LEU A 72 -4.04 -2.70 -16.87
C LEU A 72 -3.93 -4.23 -16.90
N ARG A 73 -2.93 -4.76 -17.61
CA ARG A 73 -2.69 -6.22 -17.67
C ARG A 73 -2.38 -6.80 -16.30
N GLU A 74 -1.53 -6.14 -15.51
CA GLU A 74 -1.21 -6.58 -14.14
C GLU A 74 -2.48 -6.71 -13.28
N TYR A 75 -3.40 -5.74 -13.37
CA TYR A 75 -4.69 -5.81 -12.68
C TYR A 75 -5.61 -6.90 -13.24
N GLU A 76 -5.67 -7.07 -14.56
CA GLU A 76 -6.47 -8.12 -15.19
C GLU A 76 -5.99 -9.51 -14.77
N ASP A 77 -4.67 -9.73 -14.75
CA ASP A 77 -4.05 -10.98 -14.30
C ASP A 77 -4.34 -11.24 -12.81
N GLU A 78 -4.21 -10.24 -11.95
CA GLU A 78 -4.53 -10.35 -10.51
C GLU A 78 -6.01 -10.67 -10.29
N LEU A 79 -6.92 -10.04 -11.04
CA LEU A 79 -8.34 -10.33 -10.99
C LEU A 79 -8.64 -11.78 -11.40
N GLU A 80 -8.00 -12.29 -12.45
CA GLU A 80 -8.18 -13.68 -12.88
C GLU A 80 -7.73 -14.68 -11.81
N VAL A 81 -6.58 -14.44 -11.19
CA VAL A 81 -6.07 -15.27 -10.09
C VAL A 81 -7.04 -15.28 -8.92
N LEU A 82 -7.51 -14.09 -8.49
CA LEU A 82 -8.45 -13.96 -7.38
C LEU A 82 -9.78 -14.64 -7.68
N LEU A 83 -10.30 -14.53 -8.90
CA LEU A 83 -11.53 -15.20 -9.32
C LEU A 83 -11.38 -16.73 -9.24
N LYS A 84 -10.25 -17.26 -9.72
CA LYS A 84 -9.96 -18.70 -9.65
C LYS A 84 -9.87 -19.19 -8.21
N GLU A 85 -9.15 -18.48 -7.35
CA GLU A 85 -9.05 -18.80 -5.92
C GLU A 85 -10.43 -18.77 -5.24
N ASN A 86 -11.26 -17.78 -5.59
CA ASN A 86 -12.61 -17.67 -5.05
C ASN A 86 -13.49 -18.87 -5.43
N GLU A 87 -13.43 -19.32 -6.68
CA GLU A 87 -14.16 -20.50 -7.14
C GLU A 87 -13.63 -21.79 -6.47
N GLU A 88 -12.31 -21.92 -6.31
CA GLU A 88 -11.72 -23.03 -5.56
C GLU A 88 -12.20 -23.04 -4.10
N LEU A 89 -12.21 -21.90 -3.43
CA LEU A 89 -12.69 -21.76 -2.05
C LEU A 89 -14.18 -22.10 -1.93
N LYS A 90 -15.02 -21.61 -2.86
CA LYS A 90 -16.45 -21.96 -2.92
C LYS A 90 -16.63 -23.47 -3.07
N SER A 91 -15.91 -24.11 -3.99
CA SER A 91 -16.00 -25.56 -4.22
C SER A 91 -15.63 -26.37 -2.97
N ARG A 92 -14.60 -25.92 -2.23
CA ARG A 92 -14.19 -26.51 -0.95
C ARG A 92 -15.26 -26.30 0.13
N SER A 93 -15.86 -25.11 0.21
CA SER A 93 -16.95 -24.82 1.15
C SER A 93 -18.12 -25.77 0.93
N VAL A 94 -18.60 -25.89 -0.31
CA VAL A 94 -19.70 -26.80 -0.67
C VAL A 94 -19.36 -28.25 -0.32
N THR A 95 -18.12 -28.66 -0.57
CA THR A 95 -17.67 -30.01 -0.26
C THR A 95 -17.69 -30.27 1.24
N LEU A 96 -17.13 -29.36 2.04
CA LEU A 96 -17.10 -29.46 3.50
C LEU A 96 -18.51 -29.41 4.10
N GLU A 97 -19.39 -28.53 3.59
CA GLU A 97 -20.79 -28.46 3.98
C GLU A 97 -21.53 -29.79 3.69
N SER A 98 -21.25 -30.43 2.55
CA SER A 98 -21.83 -31.73 2.21
C SER A 98 -21.36 -32.84 3.16
N GLN A 99 -20.07 -32.84 3.53
CA GLN A 99 -19.49 -33.80 4.47
C GLN A 99 -20.04 -33.60 5.90
N LEU A 100 -20.18 -32.35 6.33
CA LEU A 100 -20.79 -32.01 7.61
C LEU A 100 -22.25 -32.45 7.64
N LYS A 101 -23.02 -32.17 6.59
CA LYS A 101 -24.41 -32.60 6.47
C LYS A 101 -24.55 -34.12 6.49
N ALA A 102 -23.69 -34.84 5.75
CA ALA A 102 -23.66 -36.29 5.75
C ALA A 102 -23.40 -36.85 7.17
N SER A 103 -22.46 -36.27 7.91
CA SER A 103 -22.11 -36.65 9.28
C SER A 103 -23.22 -36.36 10.29
N LEU A 104 -24.07 -35.36 10.04
CA LEU A 104 -25.20 -34.97 10.87
C LEU A 104 -26.50 -35.71 10.53
N THR A 105 -26.55 -36.48 9.43
CA THR A 105 -27.73 -37.27 9.07
C THR A 105 -27.82 -38.49 10.01
N PRO A 106 -28.88 -38.65 10.82
CA PRO A 106 -29.01 -39.82 11.68
C PRO A 106 -29.18 -41.06 10.78
N ALA A 107 -28.24 -42.00 10.84
CA ALA A 107 -28.42 -43.30 10.23
C ALA A 107 -29.66 -43.97 10.85
N ALA A 108 -30.57 -44.44 9.99
CA ALA A 108 -31.73 -45.25 10.38
C ALA A 108 -31.33 -46.36 11.36
N PRO A 109 -32.22 -46.82 12.27
CA PRO A 109 -31.86 -47.71 13.35
C PRO A 109 -31.31 -49.02 12.78
N ARG A 110 -29.99 -49.21 12.90
CA ARG A 110 -29.37 -50.51 12.64
C ARG A 110 -29.67 -51.43 13.82
N PRO A 111 -29.98 -52.72 13.58
CA PRO A 111 -30.12 -53.68 14.65
C PRO A 111 -28.78 -53.79 15.37
N SER A 112 -28.83 -53.67 16.70
CA SER A 112 -27.68 -53.72 17.60
C SER A 112 -26.76 -54.90 17.27
N PRO A 113 -25.48 -54.67 16.94
CA PRO A 113 -24.45 -55.64 17.22
C PRO A 113 -23.98 -55.39 18.65
N SER A 114 -24.20 -56.40 19.49
CA SER A 114 -23.35 -56.78 20.63
C SER A 114 -22.23 -55.81 21.01
N HIS A 115 -22.29 -55.35 22.27
CA HIS A 115 -21.22 -54.64 22.99
C HIS A 115 -19.80 -55.11 22.62
N THR A 116 -19.15 -54.40 21.70
CA THR A 116 -17.70 -54.27 21.72
C THR A 116 -17.42 -52.93 22.36
N LEU A 117 -16.76 -52.93 23.53
CA LEU A 117 -16.22 -51.69 24.11
C LEU A 117 -15.47 -50.93 23.01
N PRO A 118 -15.75 -49.64 22.76
CA PRO A 118 -14.90 -48.84 21.90
C PRO A 118 -13.48 -48.89 22.48
N ASP A 119 -12.52 -49.25 21.63
CA ASP A 119 -11.13 -49.50 22.00
C ASP A 119 -10.57 -48.30 22.77
N SER A 120 -10.40 -48.45 24.08
CA SER A 120 -10.16 -47.34 25.03
C SER A 120 -8.95 -46.49 24.63
N ALA A 121 -7.97 -47.11 23.96
CA ALA A 121 -6.78 -46.45 23.44
C ALA A 121 -7.06 -45.46 22.29
N LEU A 122 -7.98 -45.78 21.38
CA LEU A 122 -8.35 -44.89 20.27
C LEU A 122 -9.17 -43.68 20.76
N LEU A 123 -10.00 -43.87 21.77
CA LEU A 123 -10.72 -42.78 22.43
C LEU A 123 -9.76 -41.83 23.17
N GLU A 124 -8.75 -42.38 23.85
CA GLU A 124 -7.75 -41.56 24.54
C GLU A 124 -6.83 -40.82 23.55
N GLU A 125 -6.45 -41.46 22.44
CA GLU A 125 -5.68 -40.82 21.37
C GLU A 125 -6.44 -39.66 20.72
N SER A 126 -7.73 -39.86 20.42
CA SER A 126 -8.58 -38.81 19.85
C SER A 126 -8.84 -37.66 20.83
N ALA A 127 -8.99 -37.95 22.13
CA ALA A 127 -9.08 -36.93 23.17
C ALA A 127 -7.79 -36.10 23.28
N ASN A 128 -6.62 -36.74 23.18
CA ASN A 128 -5.32 -36.07 23.19
C ASN A 128 -5.13 -35.17 21.96
N LYS A 129 -5.52 -35.65 20.76
CA LYS A 129 -5.49 -34.85 19.52
C LYS A 129 -6.41 -33.64 19.62
N LEU A 130 -7.62 -33.82 20.16
CA LEU A 130 -8.56 -32.73 20.37
C LEU A 130 -7.99 -31.67 21.32
N ARG A 131 -7.42 -32.09 22.44
CA ARG A 131 -6.76 -31.20 23.40
C ARG A 131 -5.63 -30.39 22.75
N ALA A 132 -4.75 -31.06 22.01
CA ALA A 132 -3.64 -30.41 21.33
C ALA A 132 -4.12 -29.39 20.28
N ALA A 133 -5.17 -29.74 19.52
CA ALA A 133 -5.79 -28.84 18.56
C ALA A 133 -6.43 -27.62 19.23
N SER A 134 -7.12 -27.80 20.37
CA SER A 134 -7.70 -26.70 21.15
C SER A 134 -6.63 -25.76 21.72
N GLU A 135 -5.54 -26.29 22.26
CA GLU A 135 -4.41 -25.48 22.75
C GLU A 135 -3.74 -24.70 21.61
N LEU A 136 -3.58 -25.32 20.45
CA LEU A 136 -3.01 -24.65 19.29
C LEU A 136 -3.92 -23.53 18.77
N TYR A 137 -5.22 -23.79 18.70
CA TYR A 137 -6.22 -22.79 18.34
C TYR A 137 -6.19 -21.60 19.30
N GLN A 138 -6.12 -21.85 20.62
CA GLN A 138 -6.02 -20.80 21.62
C GLN A 138 -4.75 -19.95 21.44
N ARG A 139 -3.60 -20.58 21.20
CA ARG A 139 -2.34 -19.85 20.92
C ARG A 139 -2.44 -18.98 19.67
N VAL A 140 -2.99 -19.53 18.58
CA VAL A 140 -3.21 -18.77 17.34
C VAL A 140 -4.14 -17.59 17.57
N GLN A 141 -5.21 -17.80 18.34
CA GLN A 141 -6.16 -16.73 18.68
C GLN A 141 -5.46 -15.59 19.45
N GLU A 142 -4.63 -15.91 20.44
CA GLU A 142 -3.84 -14.92 21.18
C GLU A 142 -2.89 -14.14 20.27
N ASP A 143 -2.23 -14.82 19.34
CA ASP A 143 -1.29 -14.17 18.41
C ASP A 143 -2.02 -13.28 17.39
N VAL A 144 -3.20 -13.69 16.92
CA VAL A 144 -4.07 -12.85 16.09
C VAL A 144 -4.49 -11.59 16.84
N ASP A 145 -4.87 -11.71 18.12
CA ASP A 145 -5.25 -10.55 18.94
C ASP A 145 -4.06 -9.61 19.15
N LYS A 146 -2.86 -10.12 19.45
CA LYS A 146 -1.63 -9.31 19.54
C LYS A 146 -1.31 -8.59 18.24
N LEU A 147 -1.41 -9.29 17.10
CA LEU A 147 -1.17 -8.70 15.79
C LEU A 147 -2.19 -7.61 15.46
N ARG A 148 -3.47 -7.80 15.83
CA ARG A 148 -4.52 -6.80 15.67
C ARG A 148 -4.20 -5.53 16.46
N ASP A 149 -3.77 -5.68 17.71
CA ASP A 149 -3.43 -4.54 18.57
C ASP A 149 -2.19 -3.80 18.07
N ALA A 150 -1.16 -4.54 17.63
CA ALA A 150 0.02 -3.96 17.00
C ALA A 150 -0.33 -3.21 15.70
N ASN A 151 -1.19 -3.78 14.84
CA ASN A 151 -1.63 -3.13 13.61
C ASN A 151 -2.42 -1.84 13.91
N LYS A 152 -3.27 -1.86 14.94
CA LYS A 152 -4.01 -0.68 15.40
C LYS A 152 -3.05 0.43 15.84
N ALA A 153 -2.01 0.10 16.62
CA ALA A 153 -0.99 1.05 17.05
C ALA A 153 -0.16 1.60 15.89
N LEU A 154 0.24 0.76 14.93
CA LEU A 154 0.95 1.21 13.73
C LEU A 154 0.10 2.13 12.87
N ARG A 155 -1.21 1.84 12.73
CA ARG A 155 -2.14 2.70 12.00
C ARG A 155 -2.28 4.07 12.67
N SER A 156 -2.40 4.14 13.99
CA SER A 156 -2.45 5.44 14.69
C SER A 156 -1.15 6.21 14.52
N GLN A 157 0.00 5.56 14.69
CA GLN A 157 1.30 6.21 14.46
C GLN A 157 1.45 6.71 13.02
N ASN A 158 0.96 5.95 12.03
CA ASN A 158 1.00 6.37 10.64
C ASN A 158 0.15 7.64 10.40
N VAL A 159 -1.04 7.71 11.00
CA VAL A 159 -1.88 8.91 10.97
C VAL A 159 -1.16 10.11 11.58
N ASP A 160 -0.56 9.95 12.76
CA ASP A 160 0.19 11.02 13.43
C ASP A 160 1.37 11.50 12.57
N LEU A 161 2.13 10.57 12.00
CA LEU A 161 3.24 10.88 11.09
C LEU A 161 2.78 11.59 9.82
N VAL A 162 1.66 11.19 9.23
CA VAL A 162 1.08 11.84 8.05
C VAL A 162 0.65 13.26 8.37
N GLN A 163 -0.01 13.47 9.51
CA GLN A 163 -0.39 14.81 9.98
C GLN A 163 0.83 15.70 10.21
N GLU A 164 1.86 15.16 10.85
CA GLU A 164 3.11 15.89 11.06
C GLU A 164 3.83 16.19 9.74
N ASN A 165 3.85 15.25 8.81
CA ASN A 165 4.41 15.47 7.47
C ASN A 165 3.67 16.58 6.74
N LEU A 166 2.34 16.62 6.85
CA LEU A 166 1.52 17.68 6.27
C LEU A 166 1.81 19.03 6.94
N ARG A 167 1.93 19.07 8.27
CA ARG A 167 2.29 20.29 9.03
C ARG A 167 3.65 20.82 8.60
N LEU A 168 4.66 19.96 8.54
CA LEU A 168 6.01 20.32 8.12
C LEU A 168 6.03 20.81 6.65
N ARG A 169 5.26 20.17 5.76
CA ARG A 169 5.10 20.63 4.38
C ARG A 169 4.46 22.01 4.32
N ALA A 170 3.43 22.26 5.11
CA ALA A 170 2.79 23.57 5.19
C ALA A 170 3.72 24.63 5.79
N GLU A 171 4.52 24.27 6.80
CA GLU A 171 5.53 25.18 7.36
C GLU A 171 6.62 25.52 6.33
N VAL A 172 7.12 24.51 5.60
CA VAL A 172 8.05 24.72 4.48
C VAL A 172 7.42 25.61 3.42
N GLU A 173 6.16 25.36 3.02
CA GLU A 173 5.45 26.20 2.05
C GLU A 173 5.25 27.63 2.57
N SER A 174 4.95 27.82 3.85
CA SER A 174 4.77 29.15 4.45
C SER A 174 6.07 29.95 4.58
N ARG A 175 7.19 29.24 4.74
CA ARG A 175 8.55 29.79 4.78
C ARG A 175 9.16 29.92 3.39
N SER A 176 8.57 29.25 2.40
CA SER A 176 8.84 29.36 0.97
C SER A 176 8.09 30.57 0.40
N PRO A 177 8.81 31.50 -0.17
CA PRO A 177 8.19 32.65 -0.77
C PRO A 177 7.58 32.46 -2.13
N GLN A 178 6.45 33.16 -2.27
CA GLN A 178 5.77 33.50 -3.52
C GLN A 178 6.68 34.27 -4.48
#